data_AF-A0A0H2R1E5-F1
#
_entry.id   AF-A0A0H2R1E5-F1
#
_cell.length_a   1.000
_cell.length_b   1.000
_cell.length_c   1.000
_cell.angle_alpha   90.00
_cell.angle_beta   90.00
_cell.angle_gamma   90.00
#
_symmetry.space_group_name_H-M   'P 1'
#
loop_
_entity.id
_entity.type
_entity.pdbx_description
1 polymer ?
#
loop_
_entity_poly.entity_id
_entity_poly.type
_entity_poly.pdbx_seq_one_letter_code
_entity_poly.pdbx_strand_id
1 'polypeptide(L)'
;VVLTGEFLSIVAFDRSGVVASRPINIHQEPALFLHIIVGCLFLDVYEFGLDPTVHPELVGEIEVDGEWFDIVDIIHVEGGLCGRGTVCYYVRKDGVYYIIKDRWVVVGKGDKEAKILKSLEGLKHIPTVIKDVPVMFNGKKDTTEFLRQSKNARDVHVEIREHRRMLLQPCAHSLSNFRDLVELLTAIRDVVNGE
;
A
#
# COMPACT_ATOMS: atom_id res chain seq x y z
N VAL A 1 11.35 -0.82 18.73
CA VAL A 1 11.60 -0.35 20.11
C VAL A 1 12.96 0.34 20.15
N VAL A 2 13.08 1.47 20.84
CA VAL A 2 14.33 2.21 21.04
C VAL A 2 14.61 2.27 22.53
N LEU A 3 15.77 1.78 22.98
CA LEU A 3 16.22 1.84 24.37
C LEU A 3 17.51 2.67 24.43
N THR A 4 17.47 3.77 25.18
CA THR A 4 18.59 4.71 25.33
C THR A 4 18.81 4.98 26.82
N GLY A 5 19.86 4.40 27.38
CA GLY A 5 20.09 4.43 28.82
C GLY A 5 18.95 3.74 29.57
N GLU A 6 18.34 4.44 30.52
CA GLU A 6 17.18 3.94 31.28
C GLU A 6 15.82 4.19 30.61
N PHE A 7 15.80 4.88 29.45
CA PHE A 7 14.56 5.26 28.78
C PHE A 7 14.27 4.41 27.56
N LEU A 8 13.06 3.87 27.50
CA LEU A 8 12.52 3.13 26.37
C LEU A 8 11.42 3.92 25.67
N SER A 9 11.39 3.86 24.34
CA SER A 9 10.29 4.36 23.51
C SER A 9 9.86 3.30 22.50
N ILE A 10 8.55 3.17 22.31
CA ILE A 10 7.97 2.43 21.19
C ILE A 10 7.85 3.40 20.03
N VAL A 11 8.38 3.01 18.87
CA VAL A 11 8.34 3.80 17.65
C VAL A 11 7.70 2.93 16.59
N ALA A 12 6.63 3.43 15.97
CA ALA A 12 5.91 2.79 14.89
C ALA A 12 5.98 3.69 13.65
N PHE A 13 6.30 3.08 12.51
CA PHE A 13 6.34 3.75 11.22
C PHE A 13 5.20 3.24 10.37
N ASP A 14 4.53 4.15 9.68
CA ASP A 14 3.57 3.82 8.64
C ASP A 14 3.62 4.84 7.51
N ARG A 15 2.67 4.72 6.58
CA ARG A 15 2.59 5.55 5.38
C ARG A 15 2.28 7.01 5.64
N SER A 16 1.87 7.35 6.86
CA SER A 16 1.61 8.72 7.32
C SER A 16 2.73 9.24 8.22
N GLY A 17 3.85 8.52 8.35
CA GLY A 17 5.02 8.95 9.11
C GLY A 17 5.29 8.10 10.35
N VAL A 18 5.84 8.74 11.37
CA VAL A 18 6.26 8.08 12.61
C VAL A 18 5.37 8.49 13.77
N VAL A 19 5.01 7.52 14.60
CA VAL A 19 4.38 7.72 15.91
C VAL A 19 5.31 7.14 16.96
N ALA A 20 5.55 7.90 18.03
CA ALA A 20 6.38 7.46 19.15
C ALA A 20 5.61 7.60 20.47
N SER A 21 5.81 6.63 21.36
CA SER A 21 5.35 6.74 22.74
C SER A 21 6.12 7.84 23.48
N ARG A 22 5.59 8.25 24.64
CA ARG A 22 6.44 8.96 25.61
C ARG A 22 7.66 8.09 25.98
N PRO A 23 8.78 8.68 26.39
CA PRO A 23 9.85 7.93 27.06
C PRO A 23 9.31 7.24 28.32
N ILE A 24 9.71 5.99 28.51
CA ILE A 24 9.35 5.14 29.65
C ILE A 24 10.64 4.85 30.41
N ASN A 25 10.73 5.27 31.67
CA ASN A 25 11.87 4.89 32.49
C ASN A 25 11.68 3.43 32.96
N ILE A 26 12.57 2.54 32.54
CA ILE A 26 12.43 1.09 32.77
C ILE A 26 12.59 0.70 34.25
N HIS A 27 13.26 1.52 35.05
CA HIS A 27 13.45 1.29 36.48
C HIS A 27 12.24 1.78 37.30
N GLN A 28 11.58 2.85 36.83
CA GLN A 28 10.35 3.36 37.46
C GLN A 28 9.11 2.56 37.06
N GLU A 29 9.08 2.02 35.83
CA GLU A 29 7.94 1.28 35.27
C GLU A 29 8.33 -0.13 34.78
N PRO A 30 8.93 -1.01 35.62
CA PRO A 30 9.48 -2.29 35.17
C PRO A 30 8.42 -3.28 34.66
N ALA A 31 7.20 -3.23 35.21
CA ALA A 31 6.09 -4.05 34.71
C ALA A 31 5.70 -3.68 33.28
N LEU A 32 5.66 -2.38 32.95
CA LEU A 32 5.38 -1.91 31.60
C LEU A 32 6.52 -2.29 30.65
N PHE A 33 7.77 -2.19 31.10
CA PHE A 33 8.92 -2.68 30.33
C PHE A 33 8.76 -4.16 29.95
N LEU A 34 8.47 -5.03 30.93
CA LEU A 34 8.26 -6.45 30.68
C LEU A 34 7.08 -6.71 29.74
N HIS A 35 5.95 -6.02 29.92
CA HIS A 35 4.81 -6.14 29.01
C HIS A 35 5.16 -5.78 27.57
N ILE A 36 5.98 -4.75 27.35
CA ILE A 36 6.43 -4.36 26.01
C ILE A 36 7.29 -5.45 25.38
N ILE A 37 8.25 -6.00 26.14
CA ILE A 37 9.12 -7.07 25.65
C ILE A 37 8.31 -8.34 25.32
N VAL A 38 7.42 -8.75 26.22
CA VAL A 38 6.52 -9.89 26.00
C VAL A 38 5.64 -9.64 24.78
N GLY A 39 5.05 -8.45 24.65
CA GLY A 39 4.31 -8.06 23.46
C GLY A 39 5.15 -8.22 22.19
N CYS A 40 6.38 -7.73 22.18
CA CYS A 40 7.28 -7.88 21.03
C CYS A 40 7.62 -9.34 20.67
N LEU A 41 7.59 -10.26 21.64
CA LEU A 41 7.91 -11.67 21.43
C LEU A 41 6.71 -12.51 20.96
N PHE A 42 5.49 -12.12 21.32
CA PHE A 42 4.30 -12.95 21.14
C PHE A 42 3.20 -12.33 20.27
N LEU A 43 3.34 -11.06 19.86
CA LEU A 43 2.41 -10.47 18.91
C LEU A 43 2.51 -11.18 17.55
N ASP A 44 1.36 -11.33 16.90
CA ASP A 44 1.26 -11.86 15.55
C ASP A 44 2.00 -10.93 14.57
N VAL A 45 2.60 -11.49 13.52
CA VAL A 45 3.23 -10.74 12.42
C VAL A 45 2.26 -9.75 11.78
N TYR A 46 0.97 -10.05 11.75
CA TYR A 46 -0.04 -9.13 11.25
C TYR A 46 -0.24 -7.92 12.16
N GLU A 47 -0.10 -8.10 13.48
CA GLU A 47 -0.11 -6.99 14.44
C GLU A 47 1.16 -6.12 14.33
N PHE A 48 2.24 -6.65 13.74
CA PHE A 48 3.42 -5.88 13.35
C PHE A 48 3.28 -5.16 12.00
N GLY A 49 2.15 -5.30 11.32
CA GLY A 49 1.87 -4.63 10.05
C GLY A 49 2.24 -5.46 8.82
N LEU A 50 2.42 -6.78 8.94
CA LEU A 50 2.40 -7.65 7.77
C LEU A 50 0.98 -7.64 7.18
N ASP A 51 0.88 -7.40 5.88
CA ASP A 51 -0.40 -7.47 5.18
C ASP A 51 -0.79 -8.94 4.94
N PRO A 52 -1.84 -9.48 5.60
CA PRO A 52 -2.26 -10.87 5.41
C PRO A 52 -2.93 -11.11 4.04
N THR A 53 -3.29 -10.05 3.32
CA THR A 53 -3.97 -10.12 2.02
C THR A 53 -2.98 -10.17 0.85
N VAL A 54 -1.69 -10.31 1.16
CA VAL A 54 -0.60 -10.59 0.23
C VAL A 54 0.19 -11.77 0.77
N HIS A 55 0.31 -12.83 -0.02
CA HIS A 55 1.11 -14.00 0.32
C HIS A 55 2.38 -13.99 -0.53
N PRO A 56 3.56 -13.59 0.02
CA PRO A 56 4.77 -13.39 -0.79
C PRO A 56 5.60 -14.66 -1.04
N GLU A 57 5.08 -15.87 -0.77
CA GLU A 57 5.82 -17.12 -1.03
C GLU A 57 5.94 -17.41 -2.56
N LEU A 58 6.75 -18.42 -2.94
CA LEU A 58 7.32 -18.68 -4.29
C LEU A 58 6.42 -18.42 -5.54
N VAL A 59 5.11 -18.48 -5.40
CA VAL A 59 4.11 -17.93 -6.33
C VAL A 59 3.12 -17.17 -5.48
N GLY A 60 3.27 -15.84 -5.43
CA GLY A 60 2.49 -15.05 -4.50
C GLY A 60 1.06 -14.83 -4.97
N GLU A 61 0.14 -14.62 -4.03
CA GLU A 61 -1.24 -14.24 -4.34
C GLU A 61 -1.59 -12.93 -3.63
N ILE A 62 -2.51 -12.17 -4.24
CA ILE A 62 -3.02 -10.92 -3.68
C ILE A 62 -4.55 -10.88 -3.77
N GLU A 63 -5.18 -10.44 -2.69
CA GLU A 63 -6.65 -10.41 -2.57
C GLU A 63 -7.22 -9.02 -2.93
N VAL A 64 -8.32 -8.99 -3.68
CA VAL A 64 -9.08 -7.76 -3.96
C VAL A 64 -10.57 -8.04 -3.87
N ASP A 65 -11.19 -7.57 -2.78
CA ASP A 65 -12.63 -7.65 -2.54
C ASP A 65 -13.15 -9.10 -2.56
N GLY A 66 -12.54 -9.95 -1.74
CA GLY A 66 -12.83 -11.37 -1.56
C GLY A 66 -12.24 -12.28 -2.64
N GLU A 67 -11.48 -11.73 -3.59
CA GLU A 67 -10.98 -12.47 -4.75
C GLU A 67 -9.46 -12.52 -4.79
N TRP A 68 -8.89 -13.72 -4.87
CA TRP A 68 -7.44 -13.93 -5.01
C TRP A 68 -7.00 -13.93 -6.47
N PHE A 69 -5.82 -13.36 -6.71
CA PHE A 69 -5.16 -13.28 -8.01
C PHE A 69 -3.72 -13.76 -7.89
N ASP A 70 -3.26 -14.58 -8.85
CA ASP A 70 -1.87 -15.03 -8.95
C ASP A 70 -0.98 -13.82 -9.29
N ILE A 71 0.03 -13.52 -8.49
CA ILE A 71 1.05 -12.52 -8.81
C ILE A 71 2.00 -13.13 -9.85
N VAL A 72 1.99 -12.54 -11.05
CA VAL A 72 2.88 -12.93 -12.15
C VAL A 72 4.18 -12.13 -12.09
N ASP A 73 4.09 -10.82 -11.83
CA ASP A 73 5.24 -9.93 -11.71
C ASP A 73 4.91 -8.69 -10.88
N ILE A 74 5.93 -7.98 -10.37
CA ILE A 74 5.81 -6.67 -9.74
C ILE A 74 6.41 -5.63 -10.69
N ILE A 75 5.55 -4.92 -11.41
CA ILE A 75 5.98 -4.01 -12.48
C ILE A 75 6.38 -2.61 -11.97
N HIS A 76 6.03 -2.26 -10.73
CA HIS A 76 6.42 -1.00 -10.12
C HIS A 76 6.40 -1.07 -8.59
N VAL A 77 7.40 -0.46 -7.94
CA VAL A 77 7.47 -0.23 -6.50
C VAL A 77 7.97 1.19 -6.23
N GLU A 78 7.18 1.99 -5.51
CA GLU A 78 7.57 3.33 -5.05
C GLU A 78 8.42 3.23 -3.76
N GLY A 79 9.70 3.59 -3.83
CA GLY A 79 10.67 3.36 -2.73
C GLY A 79 10.59 4.31 -1.51
N GLY A 80 9.60 5.20 -1.43
CA GLY A 80 9.49 6.16 -0.32
C GLY A 80 8.92 5.52 0.95
N LEU A 81 9.46 5.82 2.14
CA LEU A 81 8.98 5.32 3.44
C LEU A 81 7.59 5.83 3.85
N CYS A 82 7.24 7.05 3.43
CA CYS A 82 5.94 7.68 3.69
C CYS A 82 5.32 8.15 2.38
N GLY A 83 4.02 8.43 2.40
CA GLY A 83 3.28 8.80 1.21
C GLY A 83 2.50 7.63 0.63
N ARG A 84 2.36 7.59 -0.70
CA ARG A 84 1.47 6.62 -1.38
C ARG A 84 1.98 5.20 -1.33
N GLY A 85 3.29 4.99 -1.46
CA GLY A 85 3.89 3.64 -1.36
C GLY A 85 3.32 2.73 -2.43
N THR A 86 3.19 3.26 -3.63
CA THR A 86 2.47 2.60 -4.73
C THR A 86 3.21 1.34 -5.15
N VAL A 87 2.51 0.21 -5.20
CA VAL A 87 3.00 -1.03 -5.79
C VAL A 87 2.03 -1.45 -6.89
N CYS A 88 2.55 -1.78 -8.07
CA CYS A 88 1.74 -2.30 -9.17
C CYS A 88 2.10 -3.76 -9.40
N TYR A 89 1.14 -4.64 -9.16
CA TYR A 89 1.25 -6.07 -9.42
C TYR A 89 0.64 -6.39 -10.79
N TYR A 90 1.38 -7.12 -11.61
CA TYR A 90 0.85 -7.80 -12.78
C TYR A 90 0.35 -9.16 -12.33
N VAL A 91 -0.95 -9.38 -12.49
CA VAL A 91 -1.62 -10.54 -11.91
C VAL A 91 -2.46 -11.29 -12.92
N ARG A 92 -2.79 -12.53 -12.59
CA ARG A 92 -3.61 -13.40 -13.43
C ARG A 92 -4.72 -14.06 -12.60
N LYS A 93 -5.91 -14.17 -13.19
CA LYS A 93 -7.02 -14.95 -12.66
C LYS A 93 -7.83 -15.53 -13.82
N ASP A 94 -8.13 -16.83 -13.74
CA ASP A 94 -8.93 -17.54 -14.77
C ASP A 94 -8.42 -17.36 -16.21
N GLY A 95 -7.10 -17.27 -16.37
CA GLY A 95 -6.44 -17.05 -17.68
C GLY A 95 -6.48 -15.61 -18.18
N VAL A 96 -7.10 -14.69 -17.45
CA VAL A 96 -7.15 -13.25 -17.76
C VAL A 96 -6.13 -12.50 -16.92
N TYR A 97 -5.50 -11.50 -17.52
CA TYR A 97 -4.46 -10.69 -16.88
C TYR A 97 -4.97 -9.31 -16.47
N TYR A 98 -4.52 -8.86 -15.29
CA TYR A 98 -4.91 -7.58 -14.69
C TYR A 98 -3.71 -6.86 -14.10
N ILE A 99 -3.91 -5.57 -13.82
CA ILE A 99 -3.01 -4.80 -12.95
C ILE A 99 -3.74 -4.51 -11.63
N ILE A 100 -3.10 -4.85 -10.52
CA ILE A 100 -3.50 -4.36 -9.19
C ILE A 100 -2.56 -3.24 -8.80
N LYS A 101 -3.11 -2.02 -8.69
CA LYS A 101 -2.41 -0.85 -8.16
C LYS A 101 -2.76 -0.68 -6.69
N ASP A 102 -1.82 -1.09 -5.85
CA ASP A 102 -1.85 -1.01 -4.39
C ASP A 102 -1.24 0.33 -3.93
N ARG A 103 -1.91 1.07 -3.04
CA ARG A 103 -1.47 2.41 -2.61
C ARG A 103 -2.21 2.94 -1.39
N TRP A 104 -1.59 3.93 -0.77
CA TRP A 104 -2.12 4.67 0.38
C TRP A 104 -2.62 6.06 -0.02
N VAL A 105 -3.91 6.30 0.21
CA VAL A 105 -4.61 7.52 -0.22
C VAL A 105 -4.98 8.37 0.98
N VAL A 106 -4.74 9.68 0.88
CA VAL A 106 -5.07 10.63 1.94
C VAL A 106 -6.60 10.73 2.11
N VAL A 107 -7.08 10.47 3.32
CA VAL A 107 -8.49 10.59 3.69
C VAL A 107 -8.92 12.06 3.53
N GLY A 108 -10.10 12.29 2.97
CA GLY A 108 -10.66 13.64 2.79
C GLY A 108 -10.15 14.43 1.57
N LYS A 109 -8.99 14.10 0.99
CA LYS A 109 -8.51 14.75 -0.26
C LYS A 109 -9.17 14.18 -1.53
N GLY A 110 -9.92 13.08 -1.39
CA GLY A 110 -10.62 12.41 -2.47
C GLY A 110 -9.67 11.68 -3.42
N ASP A 111 -9.97 10.43 -3.71
CA ASP A 111 -9.21 9.67 -4.69
C ASP A 111 -9.54 10.15 -6.11
N LYS A 112 -8.70 11.03 -6.64
CA LYS A 112 -8.94 11.65 -7.95
C LYS A 112 -8.68 10.69 -9.10
N GLU A 113 -7.72 9.78 -8.95
CA GLU A 113 -7.29 8.90 -10.04
C GLU A 113 -8.41 7.94 -10.45
N ALA A 114 -8.95 7.19 -9.49
CA ALA A 114 -10.03 6.23 -9.76
C ALA A 114 -11.26 6.94 -10.36
N LYS A 115 -11.58 8.14 -9.87
CA LYS A 115 -12.70 8.95 -10.38
C LYS A 115 -12.48 9.41 -11.82
N ILE A 116 -11.26 9.87 -12.15
CA ILE A 116 -10.90 10.29 -13.50
C ILE A 116 -10.98 9.10 -14.45
N LEU A 117 -10.37 7.96 -14.11
CA LEU A 117 -10.40 6.77 -14.97
C LEU A 117 -11.83 6.26 -15.19
N LYS A 118 -12.67 6.22 -14.15
CA LYS A 118 -14.10 5.89 -14.28
C LYS A 118 -14.85 6.88 -15.19
N SER A 119 -14.50 8.16 -15.17
CA SER A 119 -15.11 9.16 -16.06
C SER A 119 -14.70 9.03 -17.54
N LEU A 120 -13.61 8.30 -17.80
CA LEU A 120 -13.06 8.05 -19.13
C LEU A 120 -13.38 6.63 -19.63
N GLU A 121 -14.23 5.89 -18.91
CA GLU A 121 -14.62 4.54 -19.26
C GLU A 121 -15.27 4.49 -20.65
N GLY A 122 -14.93 3.46 -21.44
CA GLY A 122 -15.40 3.29 -22.81
C GLY A 122 -14.56 4.00 -23.87
N LEU A 123 -13.60 4.85 -23.50
CA LEU A 123 -12.63 5.40 -24.45
C LEU A 123 -11.60 4.33 -24.84
N LYS A 124 -11.34 4.23 -26.15
CA LYS A 124 -10.31 3.33 -26.69
C LYS A 124 -8.94 3.70 -26.10
N HIS A 125 -8.15 2.68 -25.75
CA HIS A 125 -6.79 2.82 -25.21
C HIS A 125 -6.64 3.44 -23.81
N ILE A 126 -7.75 3.67 -23.08
CA ILE A 126 -7.71 4.06 -21.67
C ILE A 126 -7.97 2.84 -20.78
N PRO A 127 -7.20 2.63 -19.69
CA PRO A 127 -7.49 1.57 -18.74
C PRO A 127 -8.86 1.73 -18.07
N THR A 128 -9.61 0.65 -18.05
CA THR A 128 -10.87 0.49 -17.30
C THR A 128 -10.58 0.08 -15.87
N VAL A 129 -11.20 0.78 -14.92
CA VAL A 129 -11.19 0.41 -13.49
C VAL A 129 -12.27 -0.62 -13.23
N ILE A 130 -11.87 -1.84 -12.91
CA ILE A 130 -12.80 -2.93 -12.55
C ILE A 130 -13.24 -2.78 -11.10
N LYS A 131 -12.28 -2.62 -10.19
CA LYS A 131 -12.52 -2.42 -8.75
C LYS A 131 -11.61 -1.32 -8.22
N ASP A 132 -12.10 -0.60 -7.21
CA ASP A 132 -11.31 0.35 -6.43
C ASP A 132 -11.83 0.32 -4.99
N VAL A 133 -11.16 -0.45 -4.16
CA VAL A 133 -11.65 -0.88 -2.84
C VAL A 133 -10.61 -0.62 -1.75
N PRO A 134 -11.06 -0.33 -0.51
CA PRO A 134 -10.15 -0.32 0.64
C PRO A 134 -9.66 -1.73 0.94
N VAL A 135 -8.41 -1.86 1.39
CA VAL A 135 -7.91 -3.11 1.97
C VAL A 135 -8.53 -3.28 3.35
N MET A 136 -8.93 -4.52 3.66
CA MET A 136 -9.64 -4.84 4.89
C MET A 136 -8.80 -5.77 5.76
N PHE A 137 -8.60 -5.41 7.03
CA PHE A 137 -7.96 -6.22 8.05
C PHE A 137 -8.92 -6.48 9.21
N ASN A 138 -9.19 -7.74 9.55
CA ASN A 138 -10.14 -8.12 10.61
C ASN A 138 -11.51 -7.41 10.51
N GLY A 139 -12.02 -7.27 9.28
CA GLY A 139 -13.30 -6.61 8.98
C GLY A 139 -13.29 -5.08 9.11
N LYS A 140 -12.12 -4.47 9.35
CA LYS A 140 -11.92 -3.01 9.41
C LYS A 140 -11.07 -2.55 8.25
N LYS A 141 -11.28 -1.31 7.80
CA LYS A 141 -10.42 -0.71 6.79
C LYS A 141 -9.00 -0.55 7.34
N ASP A 142 -8.02 -0.91 6.54
CA ASP A 142 -6.62 -0.65 6.87
C ASP A 142 -6.32 0.84 6.72
N THR A 143 -5.94 1.46 7.84
CA THR A 143 -5.70 2.90 7.93
C THR A 143 -4.58 3.21 8.91
N THR A 144 -3.88 4.31 8.65
CA THR A 144 -2.86 4.87 9.57
C THR A 144 -3.47 5.60 10.79
N GLU A 145 -4.79 5.57 10.96
CA GLU A 145 -5.49 6.29 12.02
C GLU A 145 -5.25 5.68 13.39
N PHE A 146 -5.19 4.35 13.48
CA PHE A 146 -5.16 3.61 14.74
C PHE A 146 -4.08 4.12 15.71
N LEU A 147 -2.85 4.30 15.23
CA LEU A 147 -1.73 4.77 16.05
C LEU A 147 -1.85 6.25 16.47
N ARG A 148 -2.75 7.00 15.85
CA ARG A 148 -2.91 8.46 16.00
C ARG A 148 -4.15 8.87 16.80
N GLN A 149 -4.97 7.94 17.26
CA GLN A 149 -6.19 8.22 18.07
C GLN A 149 -5.90 8.63 19.54
N SER A 150 -4.67 9.04 19.87
CA SER A 150 -4.29 9.41 21.24
C SER A 150 -4.84 10.79 21.64
N LYS A 151 -5.55 10.85 22.78
CA LYS A 151 -6.01 12.11 23.40
C LYS A 151 -4.87 13.06 23.79
N ASN A 152 -3.65 12.55 23.90
CA ASN A 152 -2.44 13.31 24.26
C ASN A 152 -1.59 13.67 23.04
N ALA A 153 -2.06 13.39 21.82
CA ALA A 153 -1.39 13.87 20.62
C ALA A 153 -1.40 15.40 20.64
N ARG A 154 -0.24 16.02 20.42
CA ARG A 154 -0.16 17.47 20.19
C ARG A 154 -1.07 17.80 18.99
N ASP A 155 -1.71 18.97 18.98
CA ASP A 155 -2.56 19.52 17.90
C ASP A 155 -1.77 19.76 16.60
N VAL A 156 -1.12 18.73 16.09
CA VAL A 156 -0.48 18.70 14.78
C VAL A 156 -1.51 18.09 13.85
N HIS A 157 -1.81 18.78 12.75
CA HIS A 157 -2.63 18.18 11.70
C HIS A 157 -1.90 16.94 11.16
N VAL A 158 -2.35 15.75 11.59
CA VAL A 158 -1.76 14.51 11.13
C VAL A 158 -2.56 13.99 9.95
N GLU A 159 -1.90 13.84 8.81
CA GLU A 159 -2.51 13.28 7.62
C GLU A 159 -2.86 11.80 7.88
N ILE A 160 -4.13 11.43 7.70
CA ILE A 160 -4.58 10.04 7.77
C ILE A 160 -4.68 9.49 6.35
N ARG A 161 -4.18 8.27 6.17
CA ARG A 161 -4.20 7.52 4.92
C ARG A 161 -4.97 6.21 5.08
N GLU A 162 -5.75 5.88 4.05
CA GLU A 162 -6.46 4.61 3.84
C GLU A 162 -5.71 3.80 2.77
N HIS A 163 -5.50 2.52 3.04
CA HIS A 163 -4.89 1.57 2.11
C HIS A 163 -5.94 1.10 1.09
N ARG A 164 -5.64 1.18 -0.21
CA ARG A 164 -6.58 0.88 -1.29
C ARG A 164 -5.92 0.09 -2.41
N ARG A 165 -6.70 -0.80 -3.03
CA ARG A 165 -6.34 -1.54 -4.25
C ARG A 165 -7.26 -1.17 -5.40
N MET A 166 -6.66 -0.81 -6.52
CA MET A 166 -7.35 -0.56 -7.78
C MET A 166 -7.03 -1.66 -8.78
N LEU A 167 -8.04 -2.42 -9.18
CA LEU A 167 -7.94 -3.46 -10.20
C LEU A 167 -8.25 -2.86 -11.58
N LEU A 168 -7.34 -3.04 -12.53
CA LEU A 168 -7.32 -2.37 -13.83
C LEU A 168 -7.15 -3.36 -14.99
N GLN A 169 -7.73 -3.03 -16.14
CA GLN A 169 -7.46 -3.67 -17.44
C GLN A 169 -7.53 -2.64 -18.58
N PRO A 170 -6.85 -2.82 -19.73
CA PRO A 170 -5.90 -3.89 -20.03
C PRO A 170 -4.54 -3.68 -19.34
N CYS A 171 -3.71 -4.72 -19.34
CA CYS A 171 -2.33 -4.63 -18.87
C CYS A 171 -1.45 -3.89 -19.89
N ALA A 172 -0.60 -3.00 -19.41
CA ALA A 172 0.41 -2.32 -20.22
C ALA A 172 1.81 -2.71 -19.76
N HIS A 173 2.75 -2.75 -20.69
CA HIS A 173 4.17 -2.91 -20.38
C HIS A 173 4.83 -1.55 -20.16
N SER A 174 5.89 -1.53 -19.36
CA SER A 174 6.70 -0.33 -19.19
C SER A 174 7.27 0.15 -20.53
N LEU A 175 7.33 1.47 -20.74
CA LEU A 175 8.01 2.06 -21.90
C LEU A 175 9.52 1.72 -21.93
N SER A 176 10.09 1.28 -20.81
CA SER A 176 11.47 0.79 -20.76
C SER A 176 11.65 -0.59 -21.40
N ASN A 177 10.56 -1.30 -21.70
CA ASN A 177 10.63 -2.65 -22.28
C ASN A 177 10.73 -2.63 -23.81
N PHE A 178 10.63 -1.45 -24.43
CA PHE A 178 10.99 -1.29 -25.84
C PHE A 178 12.48 -1.59 -26.03
N ARG A 179 12.79 -2.41 -27.05
CA ARG A 179 14.14 -2.89 -27.35
C ARG A 179 15.08 -1.74 -27.69
N ASP A 180 14.58 -0.72 -28.36
CA ASP A 180 15.33 0.47 -28.75
C ASP A 180 14.40 1.69 -28.98
N LEU A 181 15.02 2.84 -29.20
CA LEU A 181 14.31 4.10 -29.47
C LEU A 181 13.50 4.04 -30.78
N VAL A 182 13.94 3.27 -31.77
CA VAL A 182 13.24 3.17 -33.06
C VAL A 182 11.91 2.45 -32.86
N GLU A 183 11.89 1.36 -32.08
CA GLU A 183 10.66 0.64 -31.75
C GLU A 183 9.68 1.53 -30.98
N LEU A 184 10.16 2.27 -29.98
CA LEU A 184 9.32 3.21 -29.21
C LEU A 184 8.75 4.31 -30.12
N LEU A 185 9.57 4.94 -30.96
CA LEU A 185 9.13 6.00 -31.87
C LEU A 185 8.18 5.47 -32.94
N THR A 186 8.39 4.23 -33.39
CA THR A 186 7.49 3.54 -34.33
C THR A 186 6.11 3.35 -33.68
N ALA A 187 6.05 2.82 -32.46
CA ALA A 187 4.78 2.66 -31.74
C ALA A 187 4.07 4.01 -31.51
N ILE A 188 4.80 5.07 -31.17
CA ILE A 188 4.21 6.42 -31.02
C ILE A 188 3.67 6.94 -32.36
N ARG A 189 4.41 6.75 -33.46
CA ARG A 189 3.97 7.13 -34.81
C ARG A 189 2.69 6.39 -35.19
N ASP A 190 2.64 5.09 -34.93
CA ASP A 190 1.48 4.24 -35.28
C ASP A 190 0.23 4.70 -34.51
N VAL A 191 0.38 5.02 -33.21
CA VAL A 191 -0.68 5.64 -32.40
C VAL A 191 -1.16 6.97 -32.99
N VAL A 192 -0.25 7.84 -33.45
CA VAL A 192 -0.60 9.12 -34.10
C VAL A 192 -1.35 8.91 -35.41
N ASN A 193 -0.98 7.87 -36.17
CA ASN A 193 -1.65 7.50 -37.42
C ASN A 193 -2.99 6.77 -37.20
N GLY A 194 -3.29 6.36 -35.97
CA GLY A 194 -4.48 5.59 -35.61
C GLY A 194 -4.40 4.12 -36.02
N GLU A 195 -3.19 3.61 -36.21
CA GLU A 195 -2.86 2.21 -36.56
C GLU A 195 -2.75 1.32 -35.31
#